data_AF-A0A0U5CJM2-F1
#
_entry.id   AF-A0A0U5CJM2-F1
#
_cell.length_a   1.000
_cell.length_b   1.000
_cell.length_c   1.000
_cell.angle_alpha   90.00
_cell.angle_beta   90.00
_cell.angle_gamma   90.00
#
_symmetry.space_group_name_H-M   'P 1'
#
loop_
_entity.id
_entity.type
_entity.pdbx_description
1 polymer ?
#
loop_
_entity_poly.entity_id
_entity_poly.type
_entity_poly.pdbx_seq_one_letter_code
_entity_poly.pdbx_strand_id
1 'polypeptide(L)'
;MLKGQITDAQRAEDRGLCSVNLRRKLDIILVGNICKPRRWTEGRTSDAKDGINPDEERKFQTWVASTTSLVIDALNTPSRSRSADTRTEIMANKVRDLLDPFVVVDSASYEHELGRILEEALTLDREICRQIARIEWVFPQSDGKEVLFDSVRMRLGTGEGAAKGPEPQIVSLVVCPGMKKRGKSTGEDFTVESLLLSMEVSCEAIPAPGGEGRGRRWFM
;
A
#
# COMPACT_ATOMS: atom_id res chain seq x y z
N MET A 1 23.27 19.14 -40.53
CA MET A 1 22.93 20.10 -39.47
C MET A 1 21.45 20.03 -39.23
N LEU A 2 21.02 19.66 -38.01
CA LEU A 2 19.75 20.01 -37.35
C LEU A 2 19.78 19.29 -35.99
N LYS A 3 20.35 19.96 -34.98
CA LYS A 3 20.29 19.50 -33.58
C LYS A 3 18.92 19.93 -33.04
N GLY A 4 18.08 18.96 -32.70
CA GLY A 4 16.81 19.20 -32.02
C GLY A 4 17.07 19.65 -30.58
N GLN A 5 16.68 20.89 -30.27
CA GLN A 5 16.59 21.39 -28.90
C GLN A 5 15.26 20.89 -28.31
N ILE A 6 15.34 19.94 -27.38
CA ILE A 6 14.23 19.62 -26.49
C ILE A 6 14.31 20.65 -25.36
N THR A 7 13.32 21.52 -25.28
CA THR A 7 13.22 22.57 -24.25
C THR A 7 12.89 21.96 -22.88
N ASP A 8 13.53 22.47 -21.83
CA ASP A 8 13.39 21.99 -20.44
C ASP A 8 11.93 21.97 -19.91
N ALA A 9 11.01 22.69 -20.57
CA ALA A 9 9.58 22.66 -20.28
C ALA A 9 8.94 21.28 -20.55
N GLN A 10 9.34 20.58 -21.63
CA GLN A 10 8.80 19.23 -21.93
C GLN A 10 9.33 18.17 -20.96
N ARG A 11 10.46 18.42 -20.31
CA ARG A 11 11.03 17.52 -19.29
C ARG A 11 10.34 17.62 -17.93
N ALA A 12 9.57 18.68 -17.70
CA ALA A 12 8.80 18.90 -16.48
C ALA A 12 7.40 18.26 -16.55
N GLU A 13 6.76 18.27 -17.73
CA GLU A 13 5.46 17.61 -17.97
C GLU A 13 5.56 16.08 -17.85
N ASP A 14 6.63 15.47 -18.36
CA ASP A 14 6.86 14.02 -18.24
C ASP A 14 7.04 13.54 -16.78
N ARG A 15 7.55 14.40 -15.88
CA ARG A 15 7.70 14.06 -14.45
C ARG A 15 6.37 14.03 -13.71
N GLY A 16 5.43 14.89 -14.09
CA GLY A 16 4.06 14.89 -13.54
C GLY A 16 3.27 13.65 -13.94
N LEU A 17 3.43 13.21 -15.19
CA LEU A 17 2.83 11.97 -15.72
C LEU A 17 3.43 10.71 -15.07
N CYS A 18 4.73 10.70 -14.75
CA CYS A 18 5.36 9.58 -14.03
C CYS A 18 4.78 9.34 -12.63
N SER A 19 4.48 10.40 -11.86
CA SER A 19 3.92 10.27 -10.49
C SER A 19 2.52 9.65 -10.47
N VAL A 20 1.66 10.07 -11.41
CA VAL A 20 0.29 9.53 -11.52
C VAL A 20 0.30 8.09 -12.04
N ASN A 21 1.24 7.75 -12.93
CA ASN A 21 1.42 6.37 -13.42
C ASN A 21 2.01 5.44 -12.35
N LEU A 22 2.91 5.93 -11.49
CA LEU A 22 3.46 5.14 -10.39
C LEU A 22 2.40 4.77 -9.37
N ARG A 23 1.54 5.73 -8.97
CA ARG A 23 0.41 5.48 -8.06
C ARG A 23 -0.52 4.41 -8.62
N ARG A 24 -0.86 4.48 -9.92
CA ARG A 24 -1.70 3.47 -10.58
C ARG A 24 -1.02 2.10 -10.73
N LYS A 25 0.30 2.05 -10.92
CA LYS A 25 1.04 0.79 -11.11
C LYS A 25 1.34 0.08 -9.78
N LEU A 26 1.62 0.81 -8.70
CA LEU A 26 1.81 0.24 -7.36
C LEU A 26 0.52 -0.35 -6.78
N ASP A 27 -0.63 0.29 -7.01
CA ASP A 27 -1.96 -0.26 -6.67
C ASP A 27 -2.24 -1.61 -7.35
N ILE A 28 -1.64 -1.86 -8.52
CA ILE A 28 -1.84 -3.10 -9.29
C ILE A 28 -0.94 -4.24 -8.78
N ILE A 29 0.23 -3.95 -8.21
CA ILE A 29 1.23 -4.98 -7.90
C ILE A 29 1.18 -5.46 -6.45
N LEU A 30 0.87 -4.58 -5.47
CA LEU A 30 0.76 -4.99 -4.06
C LEU A 30 -0.65 -5.48 -3.66
N VAL A 31 -1.68 -5.18 -4.45
CA VAL A 31 -3.09 -5.55 -4.17
C VAL A 31 -3.62 -6.57 -5.19
N GLY A 32 -2.75 -7.05 -6.08
CA GLY A 32 -3.15 -7.56 -7.38
C GLY A 32 -3.84 -8.92 -7.43
N ASN A 33 -3.40 -9.92 -6.67
CA ASN A 33 -3.60 -11.30 -7.13
C ASN A 33 -4.05 -12.38 -6.14
N ILE A 34 -4.24 -12.10 -4.84
CA ILE A 34 -4.80 -13.12 -3.92
C ILE A 34 -5.99 -12.61 -3.11
N CYS A 35 -6.05 -11.31 -2.82
CA CYS A 35 -7.20 -10.68 -2.22
C CYS A 35 -7.42 -9.31 -2.86
N LYS A 36 -7.96 -9.29 -4.09
CA LYS A 36 -8.90 -8.22 -4.38
C LYS A 36 -10.15 -8.59 -3.58
N PRO A 37 -10.44 -7.99 -2.40
CA PRO A 37 -11.86 -7.89 -2.06
C PRO A 37 -12.49 -7.32 -3.34
N ARG A 38 -13.54 -7.97 -3.86
CA ARG A 38 -14.33 -7.37 -4.92
C ARG A 38 -14.41 -5.89 -4.57
N ARG A 39 -13.89 -5.04 -5.46
CA ARG A 39 -13.96 -3.59 -5.32
C ARG A 39 -15.46 -3.29 -5.25
N TRP A 40 -16.02 -3.30 -4.04
CA TRP A 40 -17.42 -2.97 -3.74
C TRP A 40 -17.64 -1.45 -3.84
N THR A 41 -16.83 -0.75 -4.64
CA THR A 41 -16.78 0.71 -4.70
C THR A 41 -16.99 1.28 -6.09
N GLU A 42 -17.45 0.50 -7.07
CA GLU A 42 -17.96 1.07 -8.32
C GLU A 42 -19.46 0.79 -8.44
N GLY A 43 -20.25 1.76 -7.98
CA GLY A 43 -21.68 1.84 -8.30
C GLY A 43 -22.68 1.76 -7.14
N ARG A 44 -22.30 2.01 -5.87
CA ARG A 44 -23.30 2.23 -4.82
C ARG A 44 -23.61 3.71 -4.70
N THR A 45 -24.62 4.15 -5.46
CA THR A 45 -25.34 5.40 -5.19
C THR A 45 -25.80 5.39 -3.73
N SER A 46 -25.79 6.56 -3.11
CA SER A 46 -25.82 6.84 -1.68
C SER A 46 -27.08 6.44 -0.89
N ASP A 47 -27.90 5.51 -1.38
CA ASP A 47 -29.25 5.27 -0.84
C ASP A 47 -29.50 3.90 -0.19
N ALA A 48 -28.50 3.02 -0.03
CA ALA A 48 -28.68 1.75 0.67
C ALA A 48 -27.81 1.65 1.93
N LYS A 49 -28.43 1.94 3.09
CA LYS A 49 -27.97 1.57 4.45
C LYS A 49 -28.02 0.06 4.71
N ASP A 50 -27.70 -0.77 3.74
CA ASP A 50 -27.51 -2.20 3.99
C ASP A 50 -26.08 -2.41 4.49
N GLY A 51 -25.92 -2.21 5.80
CA GLY A 51 -24.72 -2.62 6.51
C GLY A 51 -24.54 -4.12 6.34
N ILE A 52 -23.35 -4.56 5.94
CA ILE A 52 -23.02 -5.98 5.81
C ILE A 52 -23.32 -6.66 7.15
N ASN A 53 -24.15 -7.70 7.12
CA ASN A 53 -24.49 -8.47 8.32
C ASN A 53 -23.20 -9.10 8.88
N PRO A 54 -22.80 -8.80 10.13
CA PRO A 54 -21.56 -9.30 10.72
C PRO A 54 -21.51 -10.83 10.79
N ASP A 55 -22.66 -11.51 10.88
CA ASP A 55 -22.72 -12.97 10.88
C ASP A 55 -22.44 -13.56 9.49
N GLU A 56 -22.90 -12.91 8.42
CA GLU A 56 -22.64 -13.35 7.04
C GLU A 56 -21.17 -13.13 6.68
N GLU A 57 -20.63 -11.97 7.03
CA GLU A 57 -19.20 -11.68 6.85
C GLU A 57 -18.34 -12.68 7.64
N ARG A 58 -18.69 -12.97 8.90
CA ARG A 58 -17.96 -13.97 9.71
C ARG A 58 -17.96 -15.33 9.02
N LYS A 59 -19.11 -15.81 8.55
CA LYS A 59 -19.21 -17.09 7.82
C LYS A 59 -18.35 -17.11 6.56
N PHE A 60 -18.36 -16.01 5.80
CA PHE A 60 -17.52 -15.86 4.62
C PHE A 60 -16.03 -15.93 4.99
N GLN A 61 -15.60 -15.19 6.00
CA GLN A 61 -14.20 -15.19 6.43
C GLN A 61 -13.77 -16.53 7.02
N THR A 62 -14.66 -17.23 7.75
CA THR A 62 -14.43 -18.62 8.18
C THR A 62 -14.21 -19.54 6.99
N TRP A 63 -15.02 -19.40 5.94
CA TRP A 63 -14.85 -20.18 4.70
C TRP A 63 -13.52 -19.85 4.00
N VAL A 64 -13.15 -18.58 3.88
CA VAL A 64 -11.86 -18.15 3.32
C VAL A 64 -10.69 -18.74 4.10
N ALA A 65 -10.70 -18.61 5.43
CA ALA A 65 -9.66 -19.13 6.32
C ALA A 65 -9.49 -20.65 6.20
N SER A 66 -10.61 -21.38 6.21
CA SER A 66 -10.61 -22.84 6.11
C SER A 66 -10.12 -23.31 4.75
N THR A 67 -10.62 -22.70 3.67
CA THR A 67 -10.23 -23.05 2.29
C THR A 67 -8.76 -22.72 2.05
N THR A 68 -8.29 -21.57 2.51
CA THR A 68 -6.88 -21.17 2.38
C THR A 68 -5.96 -22.14 3.08
N SER A 69 -6.32 -22.59 4.30
CA SER A 69 -5.55 -23.60 5.03
C SER A 69 -5.42 -24.89 4.22
N LEU A 70 -6.53 -25.42 3.70
CA LEU A 70 -6.53 -26.62 2.85
C LEU A 70 -5.68 -26.46 1.59
N VAL A 71 -5.76 -25.29 0.93
CA VAL A 71 -4.96 -25.01 -0.27
C VAL A 71 -3.47 -24.96 0.07
N ILE A 72 -3.07 -24.28 1.15
CA ILE A 72 -1.66 -24.22 1.56
C ILE A 72 -1.15 -25.61 1.93
N ASP A 73 -1.93 -26.40 2.66
CA ASP A 73 -1.54 -27.76 3.06
C ASP A 73 -1.35 -28.66 1.83
N ALA A 74 -2.22 -28.54 0.82
CA ALA A 74 -2.07 -29.25 -0.45
C ALA A 74 -0.82 -28.80 -1.24
N LEU A 75 -0.46 -27.51 -1.17
CA LEU A 75 0.73 -26.96 -1.83
C LEU A 75 2.04 -27.40 -1.16
N ASN A 76 2.03 -27.63 0.15
CA ASN A 76 3.18 -28.09 0.92
C ASN A 76 3.48 -29.60 0.78
N THR A 77 2.73 -30.31 -0.07
CA THR A 77 3.01 -31.72 -0.36
C THR A 77 4.33 -31.86 -1.14
N PRO A 78 5.20 -32.82 -0.77
CA PRO A 78 6.61 -32.88 -1.23
C PRO A 78 6.80 -33.10 -2.73
N SER A 79 5.74 -33.34 -3.51
CA SER A 79 5.84 -33.53 -4.96
C SER A 79 5.90 -32.22 -5.77
N ARG A 80 5.76 -31.04 -5.14
CA ARG A 80 5.46 -29.77 -5.86
C ARG A 80 6.46 -28.62 -5.67
N SER A 81 7.57 -28.82 -4.94
CA SER A 81 8.45 -27.73 -4.46
C SER A 81 9.00 -26.81 -5.56
N ARG A 82 9.30 -27.33 -6.77
CA ARG A 82 9.92 -26.53 -7.85
C ARG A 82 9.03 -25.42 -8.42
N SER A 83 7.71 -25.47 -8.21
CA SER A 83 6.76 -24.53 -8.84
C SER A 83 6.50 -23.26 -8.02
N ALA A 84 6.82 -23.26 -6.73
CA ALA A 84 6.66 -22.11 -5.86
C ALA A 84 7.77 -21.08 -6.09
N ASP A 85 9.03 -21.55 -6.16
CA ASP A 85 10.22 -20.72 -6.38
C ASP A 85 10.11 -19.88 -7.67
N THR A 86 9.60 -20.48 -8.76
CA THR A 86 9.41 -19.79 -10.04
C THR A 86 8.40 -18.64 -9.95
N ARG A 87 7.38 -18.73 -9.11
CA ARG A 87 6.36 -17.67 -8.97
C ARG A 87 6.89 -16.48 -8.19
N THR A 88 7.62 -16.74 -7.11
CA THR A 88 8.27 -15.69 -6.33
C THR A 88 9.28 -14.94 -7.18
N GLU A 89 10.06 -15.65 -7.99
CA GLU A 89 11.01 -15.03 -8.93
C GLU A 89 10.32 -14.17 -10.00
N ILE A 90 9.22 -14.65 -10.60
CA ILE A 90 8.43 -13.85 -11.56
C ILE A 90 7.90 -12.57 -10.90
N MET A 91 7.45 -12.66 -9.65
CA MET A 91 6.95 -11.50 -8.90
C MET A 91 8.08 -10.52 -8.58
N ALA A 92 9.23 -11.03 -8.15
CA ALA A 92 10.43 -10.23 -7.90
C ALA A 92 10.85 -9.47 -9.16
N ASN A 93 10.85 -10.12 -10.32
CA ASN A 93 11.18 -9.47 -11.61
C ASN A 93 10.22 -8.31 -11.91
N LYS A 94 8.91 -8.51 -11.71
CA LYS A 94 7.92 -7.44 -11.94
C LYS A 94 8.08 -6.27 -10.99
N VAL A 95 8.46 -6.53 -9.73
CA VAL A 95 8.72 -5.47 -8.75
C VAL A 95 10.01 -4.73 -9.10
N ARG A 96 11.07 -5.44 -9.53
CA ARG A 96 12.29 -4.82 -10.04
C ARG A 96 12.03 -3.91 -11.24
N ASP A 97 11.30 -4.38 -12.23
CA ASP A 97 10.93 -3.58 -13.41
C ASP A 97 10.26 -2.23 -13.04
N LEU A 98 9.58 -2.15 -11.89
CA LEU A 98 9.01 -0.91 -11.37
C LEU A 98 10.00 -0.05 -10.58
N LEU A 99 10.83 -0.68 -9.76
CA LEU A 99 11.68 0.00 -8.79
C LEU A 99 13.02 0.43 -9.38
N ASP A 100 13.59 -0.34 -10.30
CA ASP A 100 14.93 -0.14 -10.87
C ASP A 100 15.19 1.30 -11.38
N PRO A 101 14.23 2.01 -12.00
CA PRO A 101 14.44 3.41 -12.40
C PRO A 101 14.70 4.39 -11.24
N PHE A 102 14.39 3.99 -10.00
CA PHE A 102 14.50 4.81 -8.80
C PHE A 102 15.59 4.32 -7.85
N VAL A 103 16.23 3.18 -8.14
CA VAL A 103 17.28 2.61 -7.30
C VAL A 103 18.62 3.30 -7.62
N VAL A 104 19.23 3.88 -6.59
CA VAL A 104 20.54 4.56 -6.68
C VAL A 104 21.66 3.71 -6.05
N VAL A 105 21.32 2.53 -5.51
CA VAL A 105 22.18 1.70 -4.64
C VAL A 105 22.70 0.45 -5.36
N ASP A 106 23.80 -0.11 -4.84
CA ASP A 106 24.49 -1.30 -5.34
C ASP A 106 23.57 -2.53 -5.49
N SER A 107 23.69 -3.21 -6.64
CA SER A 107 22.67 -4.10 -7.18
C SER A 107 22.51 -5.41 -6.42
N ALA A 108 23.59 -5.97 -5.87
CA ALA A 108 23.54 -7.29 -5.23
C ALA A 108 22.83 -7.28 -3.86
N SER A 109 23.05 -6.23 -3.04
CA SER A 109 22.35 -6.09 -1.76
C SER A 109 20.87 -5.79 -1.96
N TYR A 110 20.54 -5.00 -2.99
CA TYR A 110 19.17 -4.65 -3.34
C TYR A 110 18.35 -5.88 -3.75
N GLU A 111 18.90 -6.75 -4.61
CA GLU A 111 18.21 -7.96 -5.05
C GLU A 111 17.91 -8.91 -3.88
N HIS A 112 18.88 -9.11 -2.99
CA HIS A 112 18.71 -9.97 -1.82
C HIS A 112 17.65 -9.42 -0.85
N GLU A 113 17.72 -8.12 -0.57
CA GLU A 113 16.76 -7.44 0.31
C GLU A 113 15.34 -7.46 -0.27
N LEU A 114 15.19 -7.23 -1.58
CA LEU A 114 13.90 -7.33 -2.24
C LEU A 114 13.33 -8.75 -2.17
N GLY A 115 14.16 -9.77 -2.43
CA GLY A 115 13.76 -11.17 -2.28
C GLY A 115 13.28 -11.48 -0.87
N ARG A 116 13.99 -11.00 0.16
CA ARG A 116 13.60 -11.15 1.56
C ARG A 116 12.26 -10.48 1.86
N ILE A 117 12.07 -9.23 1.41
CA ILE A 117 10.81 -8.49 1.60
C ILE A 117 9.63 -9.24 0.97
N LEU A 118 9.82 -9.82 -0.22
CA LEU A 118 8.76 -10.57 -0.90
C LEU A 118 8.41 -11.87 -0.18
N GLU A 119 9.40 -12.60 0.32
CA GLU A 119 9.14 -13.83 1.09
C GLU A 119 8.42 -13.53 2.42
N GLU A 120 8.83 -12.49 3.13
CA GLU A 120 8.17 -11.98 4.34
C GLU A 120 6.72 -11.57 4.03
N ALA A 121 6.50 -10.82 2.94
CA ALA A 121 5.16 -10.40 2.52
C ALA A 121 4.27 -11.60 2.17
N LEU A 122 4.79 -12.60 1.46
CA LEU A 122 4.05 -13.83 1.14
C LEU A 122 3.72 -14.63 2.40
N THR A 123 4.65 -14.68 3.36
CA THR A 123 4.43 -15.34 4.65
C THR A 123 3.32 -14.64 5.43
N LEU A 124 3.39 -13.32 5.53
CA LEU A 124 2.35 -12.50 6.17
C LEU A 124 0.99 -12.68 5.50
N ASP A 125 0.91 -12.65 4.17
CA ASP A 125 -0.34 -12.86 3.43
C ASP A 125 -0.96 -14.23 3.72
N ARG A 126 -0.14 -15.29 3.79
CA ARG A 126 -0.60 -16.64 4.16
C ARG A 126 -1.16 -16.66 5.58
N GLU A 127 -0.53 -15.97 6.52
CA GLU A 127 -1.00 -15.88 7.91
C GLU A 127 -2.28 -15.06 8.04
N ILE A 128 -2.40 -13.95 7.31
CA ILE A 128 -3.61 -13.13 7.27
C ILE A 128 -4.77 -13.95 6.72
N CYS A 129 -4.58 -14.63 5.58
CA CYS A 129 -5.64 -15.37 4.91
C CYS A 129 -6.09 -16.64 5.67
N ARG A 130 -5.35 -17.06 6.71
CA ARG A 130 -5.72 -18.17 7.61
C ARG A 130 -6.54 -17.72 8.81
N GLN A 131 -6.65 -16.42 9.06
CA GLN A 131 -7.43 -15.89 10.18
C GLN A 131 -8.89 -15.72 9.79
N ILE A 132 -9.81 -15.97 10.75
CA ILE A 132 -11.23 -15.65 10.56
C ILE A 132 -11.45 -14.13 10.65
N ALA A 133 -10.56 -13.42 11.35
CA ALA A 133 -10.60 -11.96 11.42
C ALA A 133 -10.48 -11.31 10.04
N ARG A 134 -11.27 -10.25 9.82
CA ARG A 134 -11.11 -9.44 8.60
C ARG A 134 -9.98 -8.45 8.79
N ILE A 135 -8.96 -8.54 7.94
CA ILE A 135 -7.87 -7.58 7.84
C ILE A 135 -8.13 -6.66 6.66
N GLU A 136 -7.97 -5.36 6.85
CA GLU A 136 -8.14 -4.37 5.80
C GLU A 136 -6.98 -3.36 5.80
N TRP A 137 -6.39 -3.19 4.62
CA TRP A 137 -5.43 -2.12 4.37
C TRP A 137 -6.16 -0.79 4.24
N VAL A 138 -5.72 0.19 5.00
CA VAL A 138 -6.33 1.51 5.09
C VAL A 138 -5.43 2.52 4.41
N PHE A 139 -6.00 3.19 3.42
CA PHE A 139 -5.39 4.32 2.75
C PHE A 139 -6.07 5.61 3.21
N PRO A 140 -5.39 6.77 3.09
CA PRO A 140 -6.05 8.04 3.32
C PRO A 140 -7.20 8.20 2.33
N GLN A 141 -8.35 8.62 2.83
CA GLN A 141 -9.48 8.95 1.98
C GLN A 141 -9.17 10.29 1.30
N SER A 142 -8.98 10.26 -0.01
CA SER A 142 -8.96 11.48 -0.83
C SER A 142 -10.25 11.53 -1.63
N ASP A 143 -11.16 12.41 -1.23
CA ASP A 143 -12.35 12.81 -2.00
C ASP A 143 -11.99 13.84 -3.09
N GLY A 144 -10.76 13.77 -3.61
CA GLY A 144 -10.17 14.79 -4.48
C GLY A 144 -9.61 16.00 -3.72
N LYS A 145 -9.63 15.99 -2.39
CA LYS A 145 -9.03 17.03 -1.55
C LYS A 145 -7.68 16.62 -0.99
N GLU A 146 -6.96 17.64 -0.52
CA GLU A 146 -5.74 17.49 0.27
C GLU A 146 -6.02 16.67 1.52
N VAL A 147 -5.14 15.71 1.79
CA VAL A 147 -5.23 14.83 2.96
C VAL A 147 -4.47 15.52 4.09
N LEU A 148 -5.18 15.88 5.16
CA LEU A 148 -4.55 16.44 6.36
C LEU A 148 -3.97 15.32 7.24
N PHE A 149 -2.85 15.63 7.89
CA PHE A 149 -2.24 14.73 8.87
C PHE A 149 -3.16 14.52 10.07
N ASP A 150 -3.47 13.25 10.36
CA ASP A 150 -4.25 12.82 11.51
C ASP A 150 -3.39 11.96 12.43
N SER A 151 -2.94 12.51 13.55
CA SER A 151 -2.06 11.82 14.51
C SER A 151 -2.70 10.58 15.16
N VAL A 152 -4.02 10.40 15.07
CA VAL A 152 -4.70 9.21 15.59
C VAL A 152 -4.50 8.01 14.66
N ARG A 153 -4.39 8.25 13.35
CA ARG A 153 -4.34 7.22 12.32
C ARG A 153 -3.02 7.18 11.56
N MET A 154 -2.21 8.22 11.68
CA MET A 154 -0.99 8.46 10.94
C MET A 154 0.16 8.77 11.89
N ARG A 155 1.36 8.35 11.49
CA ARG A 155 2.63 8.72 12.09
C ARG A 155 3.57 9.23 10.99
N LEU A 156 4.46 10.13 11.36
CA LEU A 156 5.50 10.59 10.43
C LEU A 156 6.57 9.52 10.23
N GLY A 157 7.20 9.55 9.06
CA GLY A 157 8.30 8.66 8.73
C GLY A 157 9.51 8.83 9.66
N THR A 158 10.33 7.79 9.78
CA THR A 158 11.53 7.84 10.62
C THR A 158 12.49 8.93 10.12
N GLY A 159 12.81 9.90 10.99
CA GLY A 159 13.70 11.03 10.65
C GLY A 159 12.98 12.29 10.18
N GLU A 160 11.66 12.25 10.02
CA GLU A 160 10.86 13.44 9.73
C GLU A 160 10.45 14.15 11.02
N GLY A 161 10.77 15.44 11.11
CA GLY A 161 10.29 16.28 12.20
C GLY A 161 8.88 16.75 11.92
N ALA A 162 7.97 16.59 12.88
CA ALA A 162 6.70 17.29 12.84
C ALA A 162 6.96 18.79 12.62
N ALA A 163 6.13 19.43 11.79
CA ALA A 163 6.20 20.88 11.63
C ALA A 163 6.20 21.54 13.01
N LYS A 164 7.11 22.49 13.24
CA LYS A 164 7.38 23.10 14.56
C LYS A 164 6.27 24.05 15.04
N GLY A 165 5.03 23.86 14.62
CA GLY A 165 3.91 24.74 14.94
C GLY A 165 2.56 24.03 14.88
N PRO A 166 1.50 24.70 15.35
CA PRO A 166 0.13 24.18 15.36
C PRO A 166 -0.51 24.16 13.95
N GLU A 167 0.24 24.45 12.90
CA GLU A 167 -0.32 24.54 11.55
C GLU A 167 -0.65 23.15 11.00
N PRO A 168 -1.78 23.03 10.27
CA PRO A 168 -2.14 21.78 9.61
C PRO A 168 -1.05 21.37 8.62
N GLN A 169 -0.72 20.09 8.64
CA GLN A 169 0.24 19.48 7.72
C GLN A 169 -0.52 18.69 6.66
N ILE A 170 -0.10 18.82 5.40
CA ILE A 170 -0.66 18.03 4.29
C ILE A 170 0.20 16.78 4.13
N VAL A 171 -0.45 15.63 3.99
CA VAL A 171 0.20 14.37 3.62
C VAL A 171 0.58 14.44 2.15
N SER A 172 1.89 14.48 1.88
CA SER A 172 2.44 14.51 0.52
C SER A 172 2.64 13.08 -0.03
N LEU A 173 3.05 12.15 0.84
CA LEU A 173 3.32 10.76 0.51
C LEU A 173 2.82 9.82 1.60
N VAL A 174 2.23 8.70 1.21
CA VAL A 174 2.00 7.56 2.10
C VAL A 174 3.15 6.59 1.89
N VAL A 175 3.98 6.42 2.91
CA VAL A 175 5.11 5.48 2.90
C VAL A 175 4.63 4.07 3.17
N CYS A 176 3.74 3.90 4.14
CA CYS A 176 3.13 2.62 4.49
C CYS A 176 1.63 2.81 4.77
N PRO A 177 0.74 2.00 4.16
CA PRO A 177 -0.68 2.05 4.50
C PRO A 177 -0.91 1.60 5.95
N GLY A 178 -2.06 2.01 6.49
CA GLY A 178 -2.50 1.55 7.79
C GLY A 178 -3.10 0.15 7.66
N MET A 179 -3.27 -0.52 8.78
CA MET A 179 -3.92 -1.82 8.81
C MET A 179 -4.94 -1.87 9.94
N LYS A 180 -6.16 -2.31 9.62
CA LYS A 180 -7.22 -2.54 10.58
C LYS A 180 -7.58 -4.01 10.65
N LYS A 181 -8.05 -4.43 11.82
CA LYS A 181 -8.55 -5.77 12.09
C LYS A 181 -9.92 -5.69 12.72
N ARG A 182 -10.84 -6.49 12.18
CA ARG A 182 -12.17 -6.71 12.73
C ARG A 182 -12.31 -8.15 13.21
N GLY A 183 -12.74 -8.30 14.47
CA GLY A 183 -12.81 -9.59 15.15
C GLY A 183 -11.45 -10.16 15.54
N LYS A 184 -11.50 -11.20 16.39
CA LYS A 184 -10.33 -12.00 16.76
C LYS A 184 -10.03 -13.05 15.69
N SER A 185 -8.82 -13.62 15.73
CA SER A 185 -8.41 -14.71 14.82
C SER A 185 -9.34 -15.92 14.89
N THR A 186 -10.01 -16.14 16.02
CA THR A 186 -11.00 -17.20 16.27
C THR A 186 -12.40 -16.89 15.70
N GLY A 187 -12.65 -15.67 15.22
CA GLY A 187 -13.96 -15.22 14.75
C GLY A 187 -14.87 -14.60 15.82
N GLU A 188 -14.39 -14.49 17.06
CA GLU A 188 -15.06 -13.73 18.13
C GLU A 188 -15.01 -12.22 17.87
N ASP A 189 -15.90 -11.47 18.52
CA ASP A 189 -15.94 -10.00 18.52
C ASP A 189 -15.96 -9.38 17.11
N PHE A 190 -16.66 -10.01 16.16
CA PHE A 190 -16.69 -9.61 14.75
C PHE A 190 -17.32 -8.24 14.48
N THR A 191 -17.88 -7.60 15.50
CA THR A 191 -18.39 -6.23 15.49
C THR A 191 -17.36 -5.19 15.92
N VAL A 192 -16.25 -5.63 16.53
CA VAL A 192 -15.19 -4.75 17.05
C VAL A 192 -14.10 -4.60 16.00
N GLU A 193 -13.76 -3.34 15.70
CA GLU A 193 -12.67 -2.96 14.80
C GLU A 193 -11.54 -2.32 15.59
N SER A 194 -10.30 -2.69 15.27
CA SER A 194 -9.08 -2.19 15.91
C SER A 194 -8.07 -1.78 14.85
N LEU A 195 -7.32 -0.72 15.13
CA LEU A 195 -6.18 -0.32 14.30
C LEU A 195 -4.96 -1.15 14.72
N LEU A 196 -4.43 -1.96 13.81
CA LEU A 196 -3.23 -2.76 14.03
C LEU A 196 -1.96 -1.97 13.73
N LEU A 197 -1.97 -1.22 12.62
CA LEU A 197 -0.85 -0.39 12.19
C LEU A 197 -1.38 0.99 11.80
N SER A 198 -0.76 2.03 12.35
CA SER A 198 -0.96 3.39 11.87
C SER A 198 -0.28 3.58 10.52
N MET A 199 -0.88 4.40 9.67
CA MET A 199 -0.25 4.80 8.40
C MET A 199 1.05 5.51 8.67
N GLU A 200 2.08 5.21 7.89
CA GLU A 200 3.32 5.99 7.88
C GLU A 200 3.28 6.94 6.70
N VAL A 201 3.42 8.24 6.97
CA VAL A 201 3.25 9.30 5.99
C VAL A 201 4.41 10.28 6.04
N SER A 202 4.67 10.89 4.90
CA SER A 202 5.46 12.11 4.78
C SER A 202 4.54 13.30 4.62
N CYS A 203 4.88 14.39 5.29
CA CYS A 203 4.10 15.59 5.31
C CYS A 203 4.86 16.80 4.80
N GLU A 204 4.13 17.74 4.20
CA GLU A 204 4.61 19.07 3.91
C GLU A 204 3.81 20.13 4.68
N ALA A 205 4.50 21.19 5.09
CA ALA A 205 3.86 22.34 5.71
C ALA A 205 3.03 23.08 4.66
N ILE A 206 1.80 23.48 5.04
CA ILE A 206 0.98 24.37 4.23
C ILE A 206 1.70 25.73 4.18
N PRO A 207 2.09 26.23 3.00
CA PRO A 207 2.69 27.56 2.92
C PRO A 207 1.66 28.59 3.37
N ALA A 208 1.98 29.34 4.42
CA ALA A 208 1.15 30.45 4.87
C ALA A 208 0.83 31.39 3.68
N PRO A 209 -0.43 31.84 3.52
CA PRO A 209 -0.80 32.74 2.44
C PRO A 209 -0.08 34.08 2.61
N GLY A 210 1.09 34.23 1.97
CA GLY A 210 1.91 35.44 2.01
C GLY A 210 3.43 35.23 2.18
N GLY A 211 3.92 34.00 2.35
CA GLY A 211 5.36 33.73 2.48
C GLY A 211 6.06 33.61 1.13
N GLU A 212 6.83 34.63 0.72
CA GLU A 212 7.74 34.56 -0.44
C GLU A 212 8.61 33.29 -0.40
N GLY A 213 8.56 32.52 -1.48
CA GLY A 213 9.26 31.26 -1.64
C GLY A 213 10.78 31.40 -1.54
N ARG A 214 11.35 31.03 -0.40
CA ARG A 214 12.77 30.68 -0.35
C ARG A 214 12.95 29.32 -1.01
N GLY A 215 13.64 29.34 -2.14
CA GLY A 215 13.88 28.19 -3.00
C GLY A 215 14.31 26.95 -2.22
N ARG A 216 13.49 25.90 -2.30
CA ARG A 216 13.83 24.57 -1.80
C ARG A 216 14.83 23.96 -2.79
N ARG A 217 16.10 23.93 -2.39
CA ARG A 217 17.16 23.21 -3.10
C ARG A 217 17.05 21.74 -2.69
N TRP A 218 16.41 20.94 -3.55
CA TRP A 218 16.47 19.49 -3.43
C TRP A 218 17.92 19.08 -3.69
N PHE A 219 18.60 18.57 -2.67
CA PHE A 219 19.87 17.86 -2.88
C PHE A 219 19.50 16.48 -3.44
N MET A 220 19.96 16.22 -4.66
CA MET A 220 20.10 14.88 -5.22
C MET A 220 21.31 14.20 -4.60
#